data_AF-A0A1V3WX39-F1
#
_entry.id   AF-A0A1V3WX39-F1
#
_cell.length_a   1.000
_cell.length_b   1.000
_cell.length_c   1.000
_cell.angle_alpha   90.00
_cell.angle_beta   90.00
_cell.angle_gamma   90.00
#
_symmetry.space_group_name_H-M   'P 1'
#
loop_
_entity.id
_entity.type
_entity.pdbx_description
1 polymer ?
#
loop_
_entity_poly.entity_id
_entity_poly.type
_entity_poly.pdbx_seq_one_letter_code
_entity_poly.pdbx_strand_id
1 'polypeptide(L)'
;MTLTIGSTAPDFEATTTDGPIKFHEWIGDSWAVLFSHPRDFTPVCTTELGYLATIKPEFDRRNVKIIGLSTDPLDSHAAWSKDIACTSGTAPNYPLIADTDYAVSKAYGMLPATIGGDPSDHPPAELATLRNVFVIDPNKTIMLVMIYPMTTGRNFDEVLRAIDSLQLLNNGLATPAQWRQGDDVIIAPWISDEQARHTYPDGWQGPLPYLRYVPSPKGFRLCWGLKENVVDLVTMLGMPGDALRAPAYEARTSLTNALRKAFEHHFQHNGFYRAQCDAAGVTPADIHDYGDLHRIPLLPVGMFKQTGAHVLLTSGLEDIEMEIRSTGTSGVPSVARRDTLTVTRASVGLLGCYRDFFGISHGAGLFLCPSTAEIPEMGMVKVFNLLTGLLDDHSYLVRDYSFHPDEALARLRHWEGRMTRHIVGPPFIVARFMRYLELEAISLTLDPESLIIMLGGWKQYTGRSISRAEFNDKAERLLGIHRTRIRDMYGMIESNMLAIECEHQRKHVPPWCYVSIRDIADPTTELGTGQTGGIAILDALNTAYPGFLLSDDVGEVDEGTCRCGRTGQTVHFRRRRHGAELGCCAVSIEKYLDSREVVTECELAQTSRRA
;
A
#
# COMPACT_ATOMS: atom_id res chain seq x y z
N MET A 1 -21.69 -40.74 -9.31
CA MET A 1 -21.24 -39.89 -10.44
C MET A 1 -19.73 -39.81 -10.37
N THR A 2 -19.01 -39.95 -11.47
CA THR A 2 -17.55 -39.85 -11.48
C THR A 2 -17.17 -38.37 -11.36
N LEU A 3 -16.49 -37.96 -10.29
CA LEU A 3 -15.96 -36.60 -10.17
C LEU A 3 -14.93 -36.35 -11.27
N THR A 4 -15.03 -35.18 -11.91
CA THR A 4 -14.11 -34.75 -12.96
C THR A 4 -13.80 -33.26 -12.82
N ILE A 5 -12.82 -32.77 -13.58
CA ILE A 5 -12.49 -31.34 -13.66
C ILE A 5 -13.75 -30.54 -14.03
N GLY A 6 -14.00 -29.43 -13.33
CA GLY A 6 -15.20 -28.61 -13.45
C GLY A 6 -16.38 -29.04 -12.57
N SER A 7 -16.29 -30.19 -11.89
CA SER A 7 -17.31 -30.59 -10.91
C SER A 7 -17.17 -29.79 -9.62
N THR A 8 -18.28 -29.49 -8.95
CA THR A 8 -18.24 -29.00 -7.57
C THR A 8 -17.73 -30.11 -6.65
N ALA A 9 -16.72 -29.79 -5.85
CA ALA A 9 -16.15 -30.67 -4.85
C ALA A 9 -17.21 -31.00 -3.77
N PRO A 10 -17.51 -32.29 -3.51
CA PRO A 10 -18.46 -32.66 -2.45
C PRO A 10 -18.09 -32.04 -1.10
N ASP A 11 -19.07 -31.42 -0.43
CA ASP A 11 -18.92 -30.97 0.95
C ASP A 11 -19.05 -32.15 1.92
N PHE A 12 -18.38 -32.07 3.06
CA PHE A 12 -18.42 -33.11 4.09
C PHE A 12 -18.03 -32.54 5.46
N GLU A 13 -18.45 -33.24 6.51
CA GLU A 13 -17.95 -33.03 7.87
C GLU A 13 -17.00 -34.18 8.21
N ALA A 14 -15.86 -33.89 8.83
CA ALA A 14 -14.86 -34.90 9.16
C ALA A 14 -14.10 -34.55 10.42
N THR A 15 -13.63 -35.57 11.14
CA THR A 15 -12.68 -35.41 12.24
C THR A 15 -11.26 -35.46 11.68
N THR A 16 -10.44 -34.48 12.03
CA THR A 16 -9.04 -34.40 11.61
C THR A 16 -8.11 -34.31 12.81
N THR A 17 -6.80 -34.44 12.56
CA THR A 17 -5.75 -34.18 13.56
C THR A 17 -5.80 -32.77 14.17
N ASP A 18 -6.40 -31.81 13.47
CA ASP A 18 -6.53 -30.42 13.93
C ASP A 18 -7.92 -30.12 14.52
N GLY A 19 -8.77 -31.14 14.67
CA GLY A 19 -10.14 -31.03 15.16
C GLY A 19 -11.20 -31.30 14.08
N PRO A 20 -12.48 -31.16 14.42
CA PRO A 20 -13.58 -31.34 13.47
C PRO A 20 -13.61 -30.19 12.46
N ILE A 21 -13.93 -30.52 11.20
CA ILE A 21 -14.08 -29.56 10.11
C ILE A 21 -15.38 -29.80 9.36
N LYS A 22 -15.88 -28.74 8.73
CA LYS A 22 -16.77 -28.80 7.58
C LYS A 22 -16.02 -28.30 6.35
N PHE A 23 -15.89 -29.13 5.32
CA PHE A 23 -14.88 -28.96 4.29
C PHE A 23 -14.99 -27.63 3.54
N HIS A 24 -16.20 -27.23 3.13
CA HIS A 24 -16.43 -25.96 2.42
C HIS A 24 -16.18 -24.73 3.28
N GLU A 25 -16.45 -24.81 4.59
CA GLU A 25 -16.14 -23.74 5.54
C GLU A 25 -14.64 -23.68 5.83
N TRP A 26 -14.00 -24.85 5.97
CA TRP A 26 -12.57 -24.98 6.21
C TRP A 26 -11.74 -24.48 5.04
N ILE A 27 -12.09 -24.82 3.80
CA ILE A 27 -11.41 -24.27 2.61
C ILE A 27 -11.64 -22.75 2.53
N GLY A 28 -12.85 -22.26 2.82
CA GLY A 28 -13.19 -20.84 2.77
C GLY A 28 -12.87 -20.24 1.40
N ASP A 29 -12.19 -19.10 1.37
CA ASP A 29 -11.78 -18.44 0.12
C ASP A 29 -10.40 -18.89 -0.39
N SER A 30 -9.78 -19.91 0.22
CA SER A 30 -8.49 -20.46 -0.20
C SER A 30 -8.66 -21.55 -1.26
N TRP A 31 -7.62 -21.81 -2.03
CA TRP A 31 -7.54 -23.07 -2.79
C TRP A 31 -7.32 -24.24 -1.81
N ALA A 32 -7.63 -25.46 -2.22
CA ALA A 32 -7.27 -26.66 -1.46
C ALA A 32 -6.62 -27.74 -2.31
N VAL A 33 -5.72 -28.48 -1.70
CA VAL A 33 -5.23 -29.78 -2.16
C VAL A 33 -5.77 -30.83 -1.19
N LEU A 34 -6.78 -31.58 -1.63
CA LEU A 34 -7.27 -32.77 -0.93
C LEU A 34 -6.58 -33.98 -1.55
N PHE A 35 -5.84 -34.74 -0.74
CA PHE A 35 -5.16 -35.93 -1.21
C PHE A 35 -5.38 -37.11 -0.28
N SER A 36 -5.41 -38.32 -0.84
CA SER A 36 -5.56 -39.55 -0.08
C SER A 36 -4.26 -40.34 -0.02
N HIS A 37 -4.04 -41.08 1.07
CA HIS A 37 -2.98 -42.09 1.17
C HIS A 37 -3.58 -43.45 1.54
N PRO A 38 -3.05 -44.56 0.99
CA PRO A 38 -3.62 -45.89 1.18
C PRO A 38 -3.85 -46.28 2.65
N ARG A 39 -2.80 -46.17 3.48
CA ARG A 39 -2.75 -46.58 4.89
C ARG A 39 -1.60 -45.89 5.62
N ASP A 40 -1.72 -45.72 6.93
CA ASP A 40 -0.63 -45.32 7.82
C ASP A 40 0.48 -46.40 7.88
N PHE A 41 1.68 -46.01 8.34
CA PHE A 41 2.84 -46.90 8.46
C PHE A 41 3.29 -47.57 7.14
N THR A 42 3.06 -46.90 6.01
CA THR A 42 3.47 -47.40 4.68
C THR A 42 4.67 -46.62 4.12
N PRO A 43 5.63 -47.30 3.48
CA PRO A 43 6.94 -46.72 3.19
C PRO A 43 6.88 -45.51 2.24
N VAL A 44 6.11 -45.59 1.15
CA VAL A 44 5.98 -44.50 0.17
C VAL A 44 5.21 -43.31 0.77
N CYS A 45 4.18 -43.57 1.57
CA CYS A 45 3.40 -42.48 2.19
C CYS A 45 4.22 -41.74 3.25
N THR A 46 5.09 -42.45 3.98
CA THR A 46 5.99 -41.82 4.96
C THR A 46 6.88 -40.78 4.29
N THR A 47 7.41 -41.07 3.09
CA THR A 47 8.25 -40.11 2.35
C THR A 47 7.43 -38.96 1.76
N GLU A 48 6.25 -39.24 1.22
CA GLU A 48 5.36 -38.24 0.63
C GLU A 48 4.86 -37.21 1.65
N LEU A 49 4.32 -37.67 2.80
CA LEU A 49 3.73 -36.76 3.79
C LEU A 49 4.80 -35.88 4.44
N GLY A 50 6.00 -36.42 4.69
CA GLY A 50 7.14 -35.66 5.21
C GLY A 50 7.67 -34.62 4.22
N TYR A 51 7.79 -34.98 2.94
CA TYR A 51 8.15 -34.03 1.90
C TYR A 51 7.10 -32.92 1.78
N LEU A 52 5.81 -33.26 1.73
CA LEU A 52 4.72 -32.30 1.66
C LEU A 52 4.71 -31.36 2.88
N ALA A 53 5.05 -31.86 4.07
CA ALA A 53 5.15 -31.04 5.27
C ALA A 53 6.31 -30.03 5.19
N THR A 54 7.41 -30.45 4.56
CA THR A 54 8.58 -29.59 4.30
C THR A 54 8.27 -28.48 3.30
N ILE A 55 7.51 -28.78 2.24
CA ILE A 55 7.15 -27.81 1.20
C ILE A 55 5.79 -27.13 1.44
N LYS A 56 5.09 -27.42 2.53
CA LYS A 56 3.85 -26.73 2.91
C LYS A 56 3.97 -25.19 2.86
N PRO A 57 5.08 -24.56 3.27
CA PRO A 57 5.24 -23.11 3.12
C PRO A 57 5.13 -22.61 1.67
N GLU A 58 5.40 -23.45 0.65
CA GLU A 58 5.17 -23.10 -0.76
C GLU A 58 3.67 -23.11 -1.11
N PHE A 59 2.89 -24.00 -0.52
CA PHE A 59 1.42 -24.02 -0.65
C PHE A 59 0.75 -22.90 0.16
N ASP A 60 1.26 -22.59 1.35
CA ASP A 60 0.79 -21.48 2.18
C ASP A 60 1.02 -20.15 1.48
N ARG A 61 2.21 -19.99 0.90
CA ARG A 61 2.46 -18.97 -0.11
C ARG A 61 1.36 -19.07 -1.14
N ARG A 62 1.06 -20.21 -1.75
CA ARG A 62 -0.01 -20.26 -2.77
C ARG A 62 -1.45 -19.91 -2.37
N ASN A 63 -1.72 -19.56 -1.10
CA ASN A 63 -3.05 -19.54 -0.50
C ASN A 63 -3.80 -20.85 -0.80
N VAL A 64 -3.05 -21.96 -0.72
CA VAL A 64 -3.54 -23.31 -0.93
C VAL A 64 -3.44 -24.04 0.39
N LYS A 65 -4.58 -24.43 0.93
CA LYS A 65 -4.66 -25.30 2.09
C LYS A 65 -4.41 -26.74 1.66
N ILE A 66 -3.77 -27.51 2.51
CA ILE A 66 -3.49 -28.93 2.27
C ILE A 66 -4.30 -29.74 3.27
N ILE A 67 -4.91 -30.82 2.82
CA ILE A 67 -5.56 -31.80 3.70
C ILE A 67 -5.35 -33.22 3.16
N GLY A 68 -4.83 -34.08 4.04
CA GLY A 68 -4.63 -35.50 3.75
C GLY A 68 -5.81 -36.34 4.26
N LEU A 69 -5.95 -37.54 3.73
CA LEU A 69 -7.00 -38.48 4.12
C LEU A 69 -6.52 -39.94 4.04
N SER A 70 -6.88 -40.73 5.04
CA SER A 70 -6.98 -42.18 4.91
C SER A 70 -8.16 -42.72 5.71
N THR A 71 -8.39 -44.02 5.59
CA THR A 71 -9.43 -44.76 6.33
C THR A 71 -8.96 -45.20 7.72
N ASP A 72 -7.79 -44.74 8.17
CA ASP A 72 -7.22 -45.03 9.49
C ASP A 72 -7.79 -44.13 10.59
N PRO A 73 -7.89 -44.63 11.84
CA PRO A 73 -8.39 -43.86 12.97
C PRO A 73 -7.39 -42.78 13.43
N LEU A 74 -7.89 -41.76 14.14
CA LEU A 74 -7.11 -40.59 14.55
C LEU A 74 -5.85 -40.91 15.38
N ASP A 75 -5.95 -41.88 16.29
CA ASP A 75 -4.81 -42.30 17.13
C ASP A 75 -3.67 -42.92 16.30
N SER A 76 -4.00 -43.53 15.15
CA SER A 76 -3.01 -44.07 14.20
C SER A 76 -2.22 -42.93 13.54
N HIS A 77 -2.90 -41.88 13.07
CA HIS A 77 -2.26 -40.67 12.52
C HIS A 77 -1.29 -40.03 13.53
N ALA A 78 -1.73 -39.90 14.78
CA ALA A 78 -0.94 -39.30 15.86
C ALA A 78 0.31 -40.13 16.19
N ALA A 79 0.20 -41.46 16.18
CA ALA A 79 1.33 -42.36 16.38
C ALA A 79 2.32 -42.28 15.20
N TRP A 80 1.81 -42.34 13.97
CA TRP A 80 2.62 -42.36 12.75
C TRP A 80 3.31 -41.03 12.44
N SER A 81 2.73 -39.91 12.85
CA SER A 81 3.33 -38.57 12.73
C SER A 81 4.76 -38.50 13.31
N LYS A 82 5.04 -39.26 14.37
CA LYS A 82 6.37 -39.35 14.99
C LYS A 82 7.39 -40.03 14.07
N ASP A 83 6.98 -41.07 13.34
CA ASP A 83 7.84 -41.80 12.41
C ASP A 83 8.17 -40.94 11.17
N ILE A 84 7.18 -40.19 10.69
CA ILE A 84 7.38 -39.22 9.60
C ILE A 84 8.36 -38.14 10.03
N ALA A 85 8.19 -37.57 11.23
CA ALA A 85 9.11 -36.56 11.76
C ALA A 85 10.54 -37.11 11.91
N CYS A 86 10.68 -38.34 12.40
CA CYS A 86 11.97 -39.01 12.58
C CYS A 86 12.72 -39.21 11.25
N THR A 87 12.00 -39.56 10.19
CA THR A 87 12.61 -39.90 8.88
C THR A 87 12.79 -38.71 7.94
N SER A 88 11.90 -37.74 7.98
CA SER A 88 11.90 -36.58 7.06
C SER A 88 12.31 -35.26 7.72
N GLY A 89 12.43 -35.23 9.06
CA GLY A 89 12.77 -34.03 9.82
C GLY A 89 11.59 -33.09 10.11
N THR A 90 10.42 -33.32 9.52
CA THR A 90 9.21 -32.50 9.76
C THR A 90 7.98 -33.40 9.86
N ALA A 91 7.27 -33.32 10.99
CA ALA A 91 5.97 -33.98 11.15
C ALA A 91 4.93 -33.37 10.19
N PRO A 92 3.89 -34.10 9.76
CA PRO A 92 2.75 -33.52 9.08
C PRO A 92 2.22 -32.30 9.85
N ASN A 93 2.20 -31.15 9.19
CA ASN A 93 1.83 -29.85 9.73
C ASN A 93 0.56 -29.30 9.04
N TYR A 94 -0.29 -30.22 8.59
CA TYR A 94 -1.56 -30.00 7.92
C TYR A 94 -2.54 -31.09 8.37
N PRO A 95 -3.86 -30.85 8.31
CA PRO A 95 -4.85 -31.80 8.81
C PRO A 95 -4.82 -33.13 8.04
N LEU A 96 -4.92 -34.23 8.79
CA LEU A 96 -5.20 -35.57 8.27
C LEU A 96 -6.61 -35.99 8.70
N ILE A 97 -7.47 -36.33 7.75
CA ILE A 97 -8.82 -36.84 7.97
C ILE A 97 -8.74 -38.32 8.38
N ALA A 98 -9.48 -38.67 9.44
CA ALA A 98 -9.77 -40.05 9.83
C ALA A 98 -11.13 -40.50 9.24
N ASP A 99 -11.12 -41.04 8.02
CA ASP A 99 -12.33 -41.44 7.26
C ASP A 99 -12.74 -42.88 7.56
N THR A 100 -12.99 -43.19 8.84
CA THR A 100 -13.23 -44.57 9.30
C THR A 100 -14.58 -45.15 8.86
N ASP A 101 -15.54 -44.31 8.46
CA ASP A 101 -16.84 -44.69 7.89
C ASP A 101 -16.87 -44.64 6.34
N TYR A 102 -15.73 -44.31 5.72
CA TYR A 102 -15.52 -44.20 4.29
C TYR A 102 -16.37 -43.12 3.60
N ALA A 103 -17.00 -42.19 4.33
CA ALA A 103 -17.91 -41.21 3.77
C ALA A 103 -17.22 -40.32 2.73
N VAL A 104 -16.03 -39.81 3.05
CA VAL A 104 -15.28 -38.92 2.15
C VAL A 104 -14.67 -39.71 1.00
N SER A 105 -14.11 -40.90 1.26
CA SER A 105 -13.55 -41.79 0.23
C SER A 105 -14.59 -42.20 -0.80
N LYS A 106 -15.83 -42.48 -0.38
CA LYS A 106 -16.98 -42.76 -1.25
C LYS A 106 -17.36 -41.54 -2.08
N ALA A 107 -17.51 -40.38 -1.44
CA ALA A 107 -17.91 -39.14 -2.09
C ALA A 107 -16.91 -38.71 -3.19
N TYR A 108 -15.62 -38.93 -2.95
CA TYR A 108 -14.55 -38.58 -3.88
C TYR A 108 -14.10 -39.70 -4.83
N GLY A 109 -14.70 -40.89 -4.74
CA GLY A 109 -14.33 -42.02 -5.59
C GLY A 109 -12.89 -42.48 -5.40
N MET A 110 -12.38 -42.42 -4.17
CA MET A 110 -11.00 -42.75 -3.81
C MET A 110 -10.79 -44.24 -3.54
N LEU A 111 -11.85 -45.06 -3.56
CA LEU A 111 -11.77 -46.49 -3.33
C LEU A 111 -11.50 -47.26 -4.65
N PRO A 112 -10.75 -48.38 -4.61
CA PRO A 112 -10.53 -49.24 -5.77
C PRO A 112 -11.84 -49.71 -6.42
N ALA A 113 -11.88 -49.74 -7.76
CA ALA A 113 -13.05 -50.16 -8.52
C ALA A 113 -13.48 -51.63 -8.28
N THR A 114 -12.61 -52.45 -7.69
CA THR A 114 -12.91 -53.83 -7.30
C THR A 114 -13.81 -53.93 -6.07
N ILE A 115 -13.98 -52.83 -5.33
CA ILE A 115 -14.86 -52.75 -4.16
C ILE A 115 -16.26 -52.39 -4.66
N GLY A 116 -17.11 -53.41 -4.84
CA GLY A 116 -18.53 -53.25 -5.13
C GLY A 116 -19.38 -53.44 -3.86
N GLY A 117 -20.49 -52.72 -3.70
CA GLY A 117 -21.32 -52.78 -2.49
C GLY A 117 -20.89 -51.77 -1.43
N ASP A 118 -21.27 -51.97 -0.16
CA ASP A 118 -20.81 -51.10 0.93
C ASP A 118 -19.38 -51.47 1.34
N PRO A 119 -18.40 -50.56 1.29
CA PRO A 119 -17.06 -50.70 1.88
C PRO A 119 -17.04 -51.35 3.27
N SER A 120 -18.05 -51.13 4.11
CA SER A 120 -18.14 -51.80 5.42
C SER A 120 -18.28 -53.33 5.35
N ASP A 121 -18.65 -53.89 4.19
CA ASP A 121 -18.80 -55.33 3.94
C ASP A 121 -17.50 -56.02 3.46
N HIS A 122 -16.42 -55.26 3.27
CA HIS A 122 -15.14 -55.77 2.74
C HIS A 122 -14.05 -55.88 3.82
N PRO A 123 -13.03 -56.75 3.64
CA PRO A 123 -11.92 -56.84 4.58
C PRO A 123 -11.11 -55.53 4.64
N PRO A 124 -10.64 -55.06 5.81
CA PRO A 124 -9.83 -53.84 5.95
C PRO A 124 -8.58 -53.80 5.06
N ALA A 125 -8.00 -54.98 4.74
CA ALA A 125 -6.85 -55.10 3.85
C ALA A 125 -7.16 -54.75 2.38
N GLU A 126 -8.43 -54.81 1.98
CA GLU A 126 -8.89 -54.49 0.62
C GLU A 126 -9.37 -53.03 0.50
N LEU A 127 -9.56 -52.33 1.62
CA LEU A 127 -10.18 -51.00 1.73
C LEU A 127 -9.19 -49.83 1.76
N ALA A 128 -8.05 -50.00 1.10
CA ALA A 128 -7.05 -48.94 0.98
C ALA A 128 -7.46 -47.92 -0.10
N THR A 129 -7.33 -46.63 0.20
CA THR A 129 -7.60 -45.59 -0.81
C THR A 129 -6.55 -45.62 -1.93
N LEU A 130 -6.96 -45.23 -3.13
CA LEU A 130 -6.05 -44.89 -4.23
C LEU A 130 -5.30 -43.59 -3.88
N ARG A 131 -4.15 -43.34 -4.52
CA ARG A 131 -3.39 -42.09 -4.31
C ARG A 131 -3.98 -40.98 -5.19
N ASN A 132 -5.11 -40.42 -4.76
CA ASN A 132 -5.77 -39.30 -5.43
C ASN A 132 -5.19 -37.97 -4.94
N VAL A 133 -5.19 -36.99 -5.84
CA VAL A 133 -4.94 -35.58 -5.55
C VAL A 133 -6.03 -34.79 -6.28
N PHE A 134 -6.78 -33.99 -5.53
CA PHE A 134 -7.74 -33.03 -6.04
C PHE A 134 -7.24 -31.62 -5.72
N VAL A 135 -7.07 -30.79 -6.74
CA VAL A 135 -6.86 -29.35 -6.56
C VAL A 135 -8.21 -28.67 -6.75
N ILE A 136 -8.65 -27.93 -5.74
CA ILE A 136 -9.99 -27.33 -5.66
C ILE A 136 -9.83 -25.81 -5.52
N ASP A 137 -10.56 -25.06 -6.33
CA ASP A 137 -10.56 -23.59 -6.29
C ASP A 137 -11.48 -23.03 -5.20
N PRO A 138 -11.45 -21.72 -4.93
CA PRO A 138 -12.34 -21.10 -3.94
C PRO A 138 -13.83 -21.14 -4.27
N ASN A 139 -14.20 -21.34 -5.54
CA ASN A 139 -15.58 -21.61 -5.94
C ASN A 139 -15.97 -23.08 -5.68
N LYS A 140 -15.12 -23.83 -4.98
CA LYS A 140 -15.29 -25.26 -4.67
C LYS A 140 -15.31 -26.11 -5.94
N THR A 141 -14.69 -25.66 -7.01
CA THR A 141 -14.61 -26.38 -8.29
C THR A 141 -13.33 -27.19 -8.35
N ILE A 142 -13.42 -28.44 -8.76
CA ILE A 142 -12.27 -29.31 -8.99
C ILE A 142 -11.54 -28.84 -10.25
N MET A 143 -10.29 -28.41 -10.11
CA MET A 143 -9.47 -27.85 -11.19
C MET A 143 -8.43 -28.84 -11.73
N LEU A 144 -8.04 -29.82 -10.91
CA LEU A 144 -7.09 -30.86 -11.28
C LEU A 144 -7.39 -32.14 -10.51
N VAL A 145 -7.28 -33.26 -11.21
CA VAL A 145 -7.33 -34.60 -10.61
C VAL A 145 -6.10 -35.36 -11.07
N MET A 146 -5.30 -35.86 -10.12
CA MET A 146 -4.22 -36.81 -10.39
C MET A 146 -4.50 -38.10 -9.63
N ILE A 147 -4.27 -39.23 -10.28
CA ILE A 147 -4.46 -40.55 -9.67
C ILE A 147 -3.19 -41.35 -9.92
N TYR A 148 -2.56 -41.78 -8.83
CA TYR A 148 -1.36 -42.62 -8.87
C TYR A 148 -1.69 -44.03 -8.38
N PRO A 149 -1.04 -45.07 -8.94
CA PRO A 149 -1.08 -46.40 -8.34
C PRO A 149 -0.36 -46.37 -6.98
N MET A 150 -0.67 -47.33 -6.10
CA MET A 150 -0.06 -47.39 -4.76
C MET A 150 1.47 -47.46 -4.77
N THR A 151 2.06 -47.98 -5.85
CA THR A 151 3.50 -48.18 -6.05
C THR A 151 4.26 -46.94 -6.54
N THR A 152 3.57 -45.88 -6.97
CA THR A 152 4.22 -44.67 -7.50
C THR A 152 3.99 -43.50 -6.55
N GLY A 153 5.09 -42.94 -6.04
CA GLY A 153 5.05 -41.72 -5.24
C GLY A 153 4.66 -40.50 -6.08
N ARG A 154 3.86 -39.61 -5.50
CA ARG A 154 3.41 -38.35 -6.09
C ARG A 154 4.57 -37.36 -6.18
N ASN A 155 4.59 -36.62 -7.28
CA ASN A 155 5.48 -35.48 -7.43
C ASN A 155 4.74 -34.21 -7.01
N PHE A 156 4.94 -33.73 -5.77
CA PHE A 156 4.27 -32.52 -5.31
C PHE A 156 4.85 -31.23 -5.93
N ASP A 157 6.05 -31.25 -6.52
CA ASP A 157 6.53 -30.13 -7.34
C ASP A 157 5.66 -29.97 -8.59
N GLU A 158 5.17 -31.08 -9.17
CA GLU A 158 4.22 -31.02 -10.29
C GLU A 158 2.86 -30.49 -9.84
N VAL A 159 2.41 -30.84 -8.63
CA VAL A 159 1.19 -30.27 -8.04
C VAL A 159 1.34 -28.75 -7.86
N LEU A 160 2.47 -28.29 -7.31
CA LEU A 160 2.78 -26.86 -7.16
C LEU A 160 2.83 -26.15 -8.53
N ARG A 161 3.54 -26.71 -9.51
CA ARG A 161 3.66 -26.15 -10.86
C ARG A 161 2.29 -26.08 -11.55
N ALA A 162 1.45 -27.09 -11.39
CA ALA A 162 0.10 -27.12 -11.93
C ALA A 162 -0.78 -26.06 -11.26
N ILE A 163 -0.68 -25.85 -9.94
CA ILE A 163 -1.35 -24.74 -9.24
C ILE A 163 -0.92 -23.40 -9.84
N ASP A 164 0.37 -23.18 -10.07
CA ASP A 164 0.89 -21.93 -10.63
C ASP A 164 0.30 -21.64 -12.02
N SER A 165 0.21 -22.67 -12.86
CA SER A 165 -0.43 -22.62 -14.17
C SER A 165 -1.95 -22.33 -14.07
N LEU A 166 -2.65 -23.02 -13.17
CA LEU A 166 -4.10 -22.82 -12.96
C LEU A 166 -4.41 -21.40 -12.48
N GLN A 167 -3.56 -20.83 -11.63
CA GLN A 167 -3.76 -19.49 -11.11
C GLN A 167 -3.38 -18.39 -12.11
N LEU A 168 -2.44 -18.65 -13.04
CA LEU A 168 -2.16 -17.78 -14.19
C LEU A 168 -3.38 -17.61 -15.11
N LEU A 169 -4.22 -18.63 -15.22
CA LEU A 169 -5.41 -18.60 -16.07
C LEU A 169 -6.39 -17.48 -15.70
N ASN A 170 -6.45 -17.11 -14.42
CA ASN A 170 -7.27 -16.00 -13.94
C ASN A 170 -6.86 -14.65 -14.55
N ASN A 171 -5.63 -14.54 -15.04
CA ASN A 171 -5.10 -13.36 -15.73
C ASN A 171 -5.18 -13.49 -17.26
N GLY A 172 -5.89 -14.51 -17.77
CA GLY A 172 -5.99 -14.74 -19.20
C GLY A 172 -4.70 -15.30 -19.82
N LEU A 173 -3.88 -15.99 -19.03
CA LEU A 173 -2.62 -16.58 -19.47
C LEU A 173 -2.69 -18.10 -19.40
N ALA A 174 -2.25 -18.75 -20.47
CA ALA A 174 -2.04 -20.20 -20.55
C ALA A 174 -0.54 -20.52 -20.48
N THR A 175 -0.19 -21.73 -20.06
CA THR A 175 1.21 -22.17 -19.98
C THR A 175 1.51 -23.20 -21.08
N PRO A 176 2.67 -23.13 -21.77
CA PRO A 176 3.09 -24.15 -22.72
C PRO A 176 3.38 -25.51 -22.06
N ALA A 177 3.58 -26.54 -22.88
CA ALA A 177 4.05 -27.83 -22.41
C ALA A 177 5.39 -27.70 -21.68
N GLN A 178 5.57 -28.43 -20.58
CA GLN A 178 6.78 -28.42 -19.74
C GLN A 178 7.15 -27.05 -19.14
N TRP A 179 6.21 -26.10 -19.12
CA TRP A 179 6.42 -24.77 -18.57
C TRP A 179 6.83 -24.82 -17.10
N ARG A 180 7.87 -24.05 -16.75
CA ARG A 180 8.28 -23.76 -15.37
C ARG A 180 8.12 -22.28 -15.07
N GLN A 181 8.01 -21.96 -13.79
CA GLN A 181 7.93 -20.56 -13.35
C GLN A 181 9.13 -19.76 -13.87
N GLY A 182 8.82 -18.67 -14.59
CA GLY A 182 9.81 -17.81 -15.24
C GLY A 182 9.91 -18.00 -16.76
N ASP A 183 9.45 -19.13 -17.29
CA ASP A 183 9.36 -19.33 -18.74
C ASP A 183 8.23 -18.48 -19.35
N ASP A 184 8.33 -18.21 -20.66
CA ASP A 184 7.30 -17.50 -21.41
C ASP A 184 5.93 -18.19 -21.31
N VAL A 185 4.88 -17.38 -21.27
CA VAL A 185 3.48 -17.81 -21.19
C VAL A 185 2.75 -17.46 -22.49
N ILE A 186 1.58 -18.06 -22.68
CA ILE A 186 0.76 -17.91 -23.88
C ILE A 186 -0.46 -17.04 -23.53
N ILE A 187 -0.73 -16.00 -24.32
CA ILE A 187 -1.99 -15.25 -24.21
C ILE A 187 -3.14 -16.18 -24.55
N ALA A 188 -4.08 -16.36 -23.62
CA ALA A 188 -5.16 -17.33 -23.75
C ALA A 188 -5.95 -17.11 -25.06
N PRO A 189 -6.36 -18.19 -25.74
CA PRO A 189 -6.91 -18.10 -27.10
C PRO A 189 -8.23 -17.34 -27.20
N TRP A 190 -8.98 -17.19 -26.10
CA TRP A 190 -10.22 -16.40 -26.05
C TRP A 190 -10.00 -14.89 -25.90
N ILE A 191 -8.76 -14.44 -25.66
CA ILE A 191 -8.43 -13.01 -25.65
C ILE A 191 -8.18 -12.56 -27.08
N SER A 192 -8.95 -11.60 -27.56
CA SER A 192 -8.75 -11.02 -28.90
C SER A 192 -7.44 -10.25 -29.00
N ASP A 193 -6.91 -10.09 -30.21
CA ASP A 193 -5.70 -9.27 -30.43
C ASP A 193 -5.87 -7.81 -30.01
N GLU A 194 -7.10 -7.28 -30.10
CA GLU A 194 -7.42 -5.93 -29.62
C GLU A 194 -7.26 -5.84 -28.09
N GLN A 195 -7.87 -6.77 -27.35
CA GLN A 195 -7.71 -6.87 -25.89
C GLN A 195 -6.25 -7.09 -25.50
N ALA A 196 -5.55 -7.99 -26.21
CA ALA A 196 -4.15 -8.29 -25.95
C ALA A 196 -3.25 -7.06 -26.15
N ARG A 197 -3.52 -6.17 -27.13
CA ARG A 197 -2.74 -4.94 -27.34
C ARG A 197 -2.88 -3.93 -26.21
N HIS A 198 -4.01 -3.93 -25.49
CA HIS A 198 -4.15 -3.08 -24.31
C HIS A 198 -3.24 -3.54 -23.17
N THR A 199 -3.07 -4.85 -23.00
CA THR A 199 -2.24 -5.45 -21.94
C THR A 199 -0.76 -5.54 -22.33
N TYR A 200 -0.47 -5.79 -23.61
CA TYR A 200 0.87 -5.98 -24.15
C TYR A 200 1.11 -4.98 -25.30
N PRO A 201 1.29 -3.68 -24.99
CA PRO A 201 1.44 -2.63 -26.00
C PRO A 201 2.71 -2.80 -26.84
N ASP A 202 3.73 -3.44 -26.28
CA ASP A 202 4.98 -3.78 -26.96
C ASP A 202 4.85 -4.99 -27.91
N GLY A 203 3.66 -5.61 -27.97
CA GLY A 203 3.36 -6.79 -28.77
C GLY A 203 3.73 -8.11 -28.09
N TRP A 204 3.68 -9.19 -28.86
CA TRP A 204 3.97 -10.57 -28.43
C TRP A 204 4.70 -11.35 -29.53
N GLN A 205 5.37 -12.43 -29.17
CA GLN A 205 5.95 -13.35 -30.13
C GLN A 205 4.88 -14.32 -30.65
N GLY A 206 4.47 -14.15 -31.90
CA GLY A 206 3.42 -14.95 -32.52
C GLY A 206 3.93 -15.80 -33.68
N PRO A 207 4.57 -16.97 -33.48
CA PRO A 207 4.94 -17.85 -34.59
C PRO A 207 3.73 -18.27 -35.44
N LEU A 208 2.53 -18.29 -34.85
CA LEU A 208 1.24 -18.53 -35.52
C LEU A 208 0.16 -17.63 -34.88
N PRO A 209 -0.95 -17.31 -35.59
CA PRO A 209 -1.98 -16.40 -35.07
C PRO A 209 -2.60 -16.82 -33.72
N TYR A 210 -2.69 -18.12 -33.46
CA TYR A 210 -3.24 -18.68 -32.22
C TYR A 210 -2.19 -18.95 -31.14
N LEU A 211 -0.90 -18.80 -31.46
CA LEU A 211 0.20 -19.14 -30.57
C LEU A 211 0.98 -17.85 -30.26
N ARG A 212 0.59 -17.18 -29.18
CA ARG A 212 1.04 -15.83 -28.84
C ARG A 212 1.80 -15.84 -27.51
N TYR A 213 3.12 -15.82 -27.56
CA TYR A 213 4.00 -15.84 -26.40
C TYR A 213 4.31 -14.44 -25.87
N VAL A 214 4.23 -14.30 -24.55
CA VAL A 214 4.68 -13.11 -23.83
C VAL A 214 5.57 -13.54 -22.66
N PRO A 215 6.55 -12.71 -22.26
CA PRO A 215 7.29 -12.96 -21.04
C PRO A 215 6.35 -13.13 -19.87
N SER A 216 6.64 -14.10 -19.00
CA SER A 216 5.92 -14.19 -17.73
C SER A 216 6.05 -12.83 -17.00
N PRO A 217 4.95 -12.30 -16.42
CA PRO A 217 4.97 -10.96 -15.82
C PRO A 217 6.12 -10.80 -14.81
N LYS A 218 7.01 -9.82 -15.02
CA LYS A 218 8.13 -9.54 -14.11
C LYS A 218 7.57 -8.95 -12.82
N GLY A 219 7.78 -9.62 -11.69
CA GLY A 219 7.08 -9.31 -10.43
C GLY A 219 5.98 -10.31 -10.08
N PHE A 220 5.72 -11.30 -10.93
CA PHE A 220 4.94 -12.49 -10.60
C PHE A 220 5.72 -13.44 -9.67
N ARG A 221 6.23 -12.91 -8.55
CA ARG A 221 6.00 -13.61 -7.29
C ARG A 221 4.48 -13.50 -7.14
N LEU A 222 3.78 -14.54 -7.57
CA LEU A 222 2.36 -14.68 -7.28
C LEU A 222 2.15 -14.19 -5.85
N CYS A 223 1.29 -13.17 -5.68
CA CYS A 223 0.96 -12.61 -4.38
C CYS A 223 0.26 -13.70 -3.61
N TRP A 224 1.09 -14.40 -2.89
CA TRP A 224 0.89 -15.74 -2.44
C TRP A 224 0.46 -15.59 -0.96
N GLY A 225 -0.85 -15.43 -0.74
CA GLY A 225 -1.44 -15.45 0.59
C GLY A 225 -2.60 -14.49 0.84
N LEU A 226 -3.02 -13.70 -0.15
CA LEU A 226 -4.15 -12.78 -0.01
C LEU A 226 -5.12 -13.07 -1.16
N LYS A 227 -6.23 -13.73 -0.84
CA LYS A 227 -7.50 -13.45 -1.52
C LYS A 227 -8.24 -12.56 -0.55
N GLU A 228 -8.66 -11.35 -0.88
CA GLU A 228 -8.86 -10.68 -2.16
C GLU A 228 -7.55 -10.32 -2.89
N ASN A 229 -7.62 -9.96 -4.19
CA ASN A 229 -6.53 -9.28 -4.88
C ASN A 229 -6.27 -7.93 -4.18
N VAL A 230 -5.65 -8.01 -3.01
CA VAL A 230 -5.56 -6.97 -2.03
C VAL A 230 -4.11 -6.94 -1.60
N VAL A 231 -3.41 -5.92 -2.10
CA VAL A 231 -2.12 -5.51 -1.57
C VAL A 231 -2.31 -5.18 -0.08
N ASP A 232 -1.68 -5.95 0.81
CA ASP A 232 -1.71 -5.62 2.24
C ASP A 232 -0.96 -4.31 2.52
N LEU A 233 -1.19 -3.73 3.69
CA LEU A 233 -0.61 -2.44 4.06
C LEU A 233 0.92 -2.43 4.03
N VAL A 234 1.58 -3.53 4.42
CA VAL A 234 3.05 -3.63 4.40
C VAL A 234 3.55 -3.61 2.96
N THR A 235 2.88 -4.34 2.08
CA THR A 235 3.20 -4.37 0.64
C THR A 235 2.99 -2.99 0.01
N MET A 236 1.89 -2.28 0.35
CA MET A 236 1.68 -0.91 -0.12
C MET A 236 2.79 0.04 0.31
N LEU A 237 3.24 -0.07 1.56
CA LEU A 237 4.30 0.78 2.12
C LEU A 237 5.66 0.50 1.46
N GLY A 238 5.97 -0.76 1.18
CA GLY A 238 7.21 -1.15 0.53
C GLY A 238 7.27 -0.80 -0.96
N MET A 239 6.13 -0.84 -1.65
CA MET A 239 6.01 -0.63 -3.11
C MET A 239 4.81 0.27 -3.45
N PRO A 240 4.79 1.54 -3.02
CA PRO A 240 3.65 2.43 -3.26
C PRO A 240 3.39 2.69 -4.73
N GLY A 241 4.43 2.67 -5.58
CA GLY A 241 4.30 2.81 -7.03
C GLY A 241 3.48 1.68 -7.66
N ASP A 242 3.67 0.44 -7.21
CA ASP A 242 2.91 -0.72 -7.68
C ASP A 242 1.47 -0.66 -7.15
N ALA A 243 1.29 -0.33 -5.88
CA ALA A 243 -0.04 -0.15 -5.30
C ALA A 243 -0.85 0.96 -6.01
N LEU A 244 -0.18 2.05 -6.40
CA LEU A 244 -0.79 3.14 -7.18
C LEU A 244 -0.98 2.79 -8.66
N ARG A 245 -0.53 1.64 -9.15
CA ARG A 245 -0.79 1.16 -10.53
C ARG A 245 -1.61 -0.12 -10.54
N ALA A 246 -2.04 -0.60 -9.37
CA ALA A 246 -2.93 -1.73 -9.25
C ALA A 246 -4.29 -1.44 -9.93
N PRO A 247 -4.98 -2.46 -10.44
CA PRO A 247 -6.34 -2.34 -10.93
C PRO A 247 -7.25 -1.67 -9.90
N ALA A 248 -8.17 -0.81 -10.35
CA ALA A 248 -8.98 0.02 -9.46
C ALA A 248 -9.77 -0.77 -8.40
N TYR A 249 -10.29 -1.94 -8.76
CA TYR A 249 -10.96 -2.84 -7.82
C TYR A 249 -10.02 -3.27 -6.68
N GLU A 250 -8.82 -3.74 -7.03
CA GLU A 250 -7.81 -4.19 -6.07
C GLU A 250 -7.38 -3.07 -5.12
N ALA A 251 -7.05 -1.90 -5.69
CA ALA A 251 -6.66 -0.73 -4.91
C ALA A 251 -7.75 -0.31 -3.92
N ARG A 252 -9.02 -0.29 -4.35
CA ARG A 252 -10.17 0.07 -3.50
C ARG A 252 -10.39 -0.94 -2.39
N THR A 253 -10.38 -2.22 -2.70
CA THR A 253 -10.55 -3.28 -1.70
C THR A 253 -9.40 -3.26 -0.69
N SER A 254 -8.17 -3.07 -1.15
CA SER A 254 -7.01 -2.99 -0.26
C SER A 254 -7.07 -1.80 0.68
N LEU A 255 -7.37 -0.62 0.15
CA LEU A 255 -7.52 0.61 0.91
C LEU A 255 -8.64 0.46 1.95
N THR A 256 -9.78 -0.13 1.54
CA THR A 256 -10.91 -0.39 2.43
C THR A 256 -10.51 -1.29 3.58
N ASN A 257 -9.80 -2.38 3.30
CA ASN A 257 -9.30 -3.30 4.33
C ASN A 257 -8.29 -2.64 5.27
N ALA A 258 -7.37 -1.82 4.75
CA ALA A 258 -6.41 -1.09 5.57
C ALA A 258 -7.11 -0.10 6.51
N LEU A 259 -8.04 0.69 6.00
CA LEU A 259 -8.80 1.66 6.77
C LEU A 259 -9.74 1.01 7.79
N ARG A 260 -10.41 -0.08 7.43
CA ARG A 260 -11.25 -0.86 8.35
C ARG A 260 -10.44 -1.42 9.52
N LYS A 261 -9.23 -1.94 9.26
CA LYS A 261 -8.33 -2.42 10.32
C LYS A 261 -7.86 -1.29 11.24
N ALA A 262 -7.50 -0.13 10.67
CA ALA A 262 -7.17 1.05 11.46
C ALA A 262 -8.38 1.50 12.29
N PHE A 263 -9.58 1.49 11.70
CA PHE A 263 -10.81 1.89 12.37
C PHE A 263 -11.11 0.96 13.55
N GLU A 264 -11.07 -0.36 13.34
CA GLU A 264 -11.23 -1.36 14.40
C GLU A 264 -10.23 -1.14 15.54
N HIS A 265 -8.96 -0.94 15.22
CA HIS A 265 -7.93 -0.69 16.22
C HIS A 265 -8.27 0.50 17.12
N HIS A 266 -8.62 1.65 16.54
CA HIS A 266 -8.99 2.82 17.32
C HIS A 266 -10.32 2.67 18.06
N PHE A 267 -11.30 2.00 17.45
CA PHE A 267 -12.60 1.74 18.06
C PHE A 267 -12.51 0.85 19.31
N GLN A 268 -11.55 -0.09 19.35
CA GLN A 268 -11.33 -0.97 20.49
C GLN A 268 -10.50 -0.31 21.61
N HIS A 269 -9.52 0.52 21.25
CA HIS A 269 -8.47 0.95 22.18
C HIS A 269 -8.57 2.44 22.59
N ASN A 270 -9.40 3.24 21.92
CA ASN A 270 -9.61 4.65 22.28
C ASN A 270 -11.04 4.89 22.76
N GLY A 271 -11.22 5.06 24.07
CA GLY A 271 -12.54 5.28 24.68
C GLY A 271 -13.23 6.58 24.25
N PHE A 272 -12.46 7.65 23.97
CA PHE A 272 -13.02 8.90 23.45
C PHE A 272 -13.58 8.71 22.03
N TYR A 273 -12.80 8.09 21.15
CA TYR A 273 -13.19 7.83 19.77
C TYR A 273 -14.34 6.81 19.70
N ARG A 274 -14.32 5.77 20.55
CA ARG A 274 -15.42 4.83 20.70
C ARG A 274 -16.74 5.53 21.04
N ALA A 275 -16.73 6.48 21.97
CA ALA A 275 -17.92 7.27 22.29
C ALA A 275 -18.43 8.13 21.12
N GLN A 276 -17.54 8.67 20.27
CA GLN A 276 -17.93 9.35 19.04
C GLN A 276 -18.59 8.38 18.04
N CYS A 277 -18.07 7.16 17.92
CA CYS A 277 -18.62 6.13 17.06
C CYS A 277 -20.00 5.65 17.54
N ASP A 278 -20.15 5.44 18.85
CA ASP A 278 -21.43 5.06 19.45
C ASP A 278 -22.49 6.15 19.25
N ALA A 279 -22.11 7.44 19.36
CA ALA A 279 -22.99 8.57 19.10
C ALA A 279 -23.39 8.68 17.61
N ALA A 280 -22.50 8.31 16.70
CA ALA A 280 -22.78 8.26 15.27
C ALA A 280 -23.55 6.98 14.86
N GLY A 281 -23.63 5.97 15.73
CA GLY A 281 -24.24 4.67 15.42
C GLY A 281 -23.47 3.88 14.35
N VAL A 282 -22.14 4.02 14.31
CA VAL A 282 -21.28 3.35 13.32
C VAL A 282 -20.22 2.51 14.03
N THR A 283 -20.05 1.28 13.58
CA THR A 283 -19.03 0.33 14.04
C THR A 283 -18.15 -0.12 12.87
N PRO A 284 -16.97 -0.72 13.13
CA PRO A 284 -16.14 -1.25 12.05
C PRO A 284 -16.81 -2.36 11.23
N ALA A 285 -17.80 -3.06 11.80
CA ALA A 285 -18.59 -4.08 11.11
C ALA A 285 -19.50 -3.48 10.02
N ASP A 286 -19.78 -2.18 10.07
CA ASP A 286 -20.60 -1.46 9.09
C ASP A 286 -19.82 -1.03 7.84
N ILE A 287 -18.50 -1.26 7.80
CA ILE A 287 -17.63 -0.89 6.69
C ILE A 287 -17.36 -2.13 5.84
N HIS A 288 -18.14 -2.34 4.78
CA HIS A 288 -18.04 -3.51 3.92
C HIS A 288 -17.22 -3.25 2.67
N ASP A 289 -17.45 -2.09 2.03
CA ASP A 289 -16.79 -1.73 0.77
C ASP A 289 -16.29 -0.29 0.75
N TYR A 290 -15.69 0.10 -0.38
CA TYR A 290 -15.12 1.43 -0.58
C TYR A 290 -16.14 2.56 -0.39
N GLY A 291 -17.40 2.31 -0.75
CA GLY A 291 -18.50 3.24 -0.58
C GLY A 291 -18.86 3.49 0.88
N ASP A 292 -18.58 2.56 1.79
CA ASP A 292 -18.85 2.75 3.23
C ASP A 292 -17.81 3.62 3.94
N LEU A 293 -16.64 3.88 3.34
CA LEU A 293 -15.54 4.59 4.00
C LEU A 293 -15.94 5.98 4.49
N HIS A 294 -16.87 6.64 3.80
CA HIS A 294 -17.38 7.95 4.22
C HIS A 294 -18.17 7.92 5.54
N ARG A 295 -18.59 6.75 6.02
CA ARG A 295 -19.33 6.58 7.27
C ARG A 295 -18.42 6.59 8.50
N ILE A 296 -17.12 6.42 8.33
CA ILE A 296 -16.15 6.44 9.44
C ILE A 296 -16.17 7.82 10.11
N PRO A 297 -16.43 7.90 11.43
CA PRO A 297 -16.50 9.18 12.15
C PRO A 297 -15.20 9.99 12.06
N LEU A 298 -15.34 11.30 11.82
CA LEU A 298 -14.22 12.21 11.64
C LEU A 298 -13.95 13.05 12.88
N LEU A 299 -12.67 13.27 13.18
CA LEU A 299 -12.21 14.17 14.23
C LEU A 299 -11.81 15.53 13.64
N PRO A 300 -12.37 16.66 14.12
CA PRO A 300 -11.93 17.98 13.70
C PRO A 300 -10.47 18.25 14.09
N VAL A 301 -9.67 18.75 13.15
CA VAL A 301 -8.24 19.00 13.38
C VAL A 301 -7.97 20.08 14.44
N GLY A 302 -8.97 20.93 14.72
CA GLY A 302 -8.92 21.88 15.83
C GLY A 302 -8.76 21.24 17.21
N MET A 303 -9.09 19.95 17.38
CA MET A 303 -8.93 19.23 18.65
C MET A 303 -7.47 19.08 19.06
N PHE A 304 -6.54 19.03 18.10
CA PHE A 304 -5.09 18.91 18.37
C PHE A 304 -4.48 20.17 19.00
N LYS A 305 -5.22 21.28 19.03
CA LYS A 305 -4.84 22.55 19.67
C LYS A 305 -5.34 22.67 21.12
N GLN A 306 -6.11 21.69 21.61
CA GLN A 306 -6.70 21.75 22.94
C GLN A 306 -5.74 21.21 24.00
N THR A 307 -5.80 21.76 25.22
CA THR A 307 -5.03 21.27 26.38
C THR A 307 -5.34 19.81 26.72
N GLY A 308 -6.54 19.33 26.37
CA GLY A 308 -6.99 17.95 26.53
C GLY A 308 -6.66 17.01 25.38
N ALA A 309 -5.85 17.40 24.38
CA ALA A 309 -5.62 16.60 23.16
C ALA A 309 -5.04 15.19 23.39
N HIS A 310 -4.58 14.86 24.60
CA HIS A 310 -4.17 13.49 24.96
C HIS A 310 -5.32 12.48 24.88
N VAL A 311 -6.59 12.91 24.99
CA VAL A 311 -7.75 12.03 24.82
C VAL A 311 -7.88 11.48 23.40
N LEU A 312 -7.21 12.10 22.42
CA LEU A 312 -7.15 11.62 21.05
C LEU A 312 -6.22 10.40 20.92
N LEU A 313 -5.32 10.18 21.88
CA LEU A 313 -4.35 9.10 21.80
C LEU A 313 -5.02 7.75 22.02
N THR A 314 -4.65 6.81 21.16
CA THR A 314 -4.91 5.37 21.30
C THR A 314 -3.73 4.70 21.99
N SER A 315 -2.51 5.13 21.67
CA SER A 315 -1.27 4.65 22.31
C SER A 315 -0.99 5.39 23.63
N GLY A 316 -0.26 4.74 24.54
CA GLY A 316 0.22 5.37 25.77
C GLY A 316 1.19 6.51 25.47
N LEU A 317 1.34 7.45 26.42
CA LEU A 317 2.31 8.55 26.27
C LEU A 317 3.75 8.03 26.30
N GLU A 318 3.98 6.91 26.99
CA GLU A 318 5.24 6.17 27.05
C GLU A 318 5.65 5.55 25.71
N ASP A 319 4.70 5.28 24.82
CA ASP A 319 4.94 4.68 23.50
C ASP A 319 5.19 5.72 22.41
N ILE A 320 5.07 7.02 22.74
CA ILE A 320 5.24 8.12 21.79
C ILE A 320 6.73 8.31 21.49
N GLU A 321 7.11 8.04 20.24
CA GLU A 321 8.46 8.24 19.75
C GLU A 321 8.69 9.68 19.27
N MET A 322 7.68 10.30 18.64
CA MET A 322 7.85 11.58 17.96
C MET A 322 6.67 12.52 18.14
N GLU A 323 6.96 13.77 18.48
CA GLU A 323 5.99 14.87 18.41
C GLU A 323 6.27 15.76 17.19
N ILE A 324 5.20 16.14 16.48
CA ILE A 324 5.23 17.14 15.42
C ILE A 324 4.32 18.29 15.82
N ARG A 325 4.83 19.52 15.75
CA ARG A 325 4.10 20.72 16.14
C ARG A 325 3.84 21.62 14.95
N SER A 326 2.65 22.24 14.93
CA SER A 326 2.40 23.33 13.99
C SER A 326 2.98 24.61 14.57
N THR A 327 3.40 25.51 13.69
CA THR A 327 3.92 26.81 14.11
C THR A 327 2.74 27.74 14.38
N GLY A 328 2.19 27.64 15.60
CA GLY A 328 1.10 28.49 16.08
C GLY A 328 1.58 29.93 16.23
N THR A 329 1.23 30.80 15.29
CA THR A 329 1.49 32.26 15.42
C THR A 329 0.31 33.03 16.01
N SER A 330 -0.74 32.34 16.49
CA SER A 330 -1.95 32.98 17.03
C SER A 330 -2.50 32.41 18.35
N GLY A 331 -1.83 31.46 19.02
CA GLY A 331 -2.17 31.13 20.42
C GLY A 331 -1.79 29.74 20.94
N VAL A 332 -2.13 28.66 20.24
CA VAL A 332 -1.77 27.28 20.67
C VAL A 332 -1.41 26.42 19.45
N PRO A 333 -0.19 25.83 19.41
CA PRO A 333 0.19 24.93 18.32
C PRO A 333 -0.59 23.61 18.40
N SER A 334 -0.93 23.05 17.24
CA SER A 334 -1.38 21.66 17.16
C SER A 334 -0.21 20.75 17.54
N VAL A 335 -0.44 19.73 18.35
CA VAL A 335 0.57 18.72 18.71
C VAL A 335 0.14 17.35 18.23
N ALA A 336 0.79 16.85 17.20
CA ALA A 336 0.53 15.54 16.60
C ALA A 336 1.60 14.53 17.05
N ARG A 337 1.21 13.58 17.90
CA ARG A 337 2.10 12.57 18.50
C ARG A 337 2.08 11.26 17.73
N ARG A 338 3.23 10.66 17.47
CA ARG A 338 3.36 9.40 16.73
C ARG A 338 4.10 8.41 17.60
N ASP A 339 3.54 7.22 17.73
CA ASP A 339 4.20 6.06 18.31
C ASP A 339 5.20 5.46 17.33
N THR A 340 6.00 4.51 17.80
CA THR A 340 7.07 3.90 17.00
C THR A 340 6.58 3.27 15.70
N LEU A 341 5.42 2.62 15.75
CA LEU A 341 4.85 1.95 14.59
C LEU A 341 4.35 2.96 13.55
N THR A 342 3.71 4.04 13.98
CA THR A 342 3.28 5.14 13.12
C THR A 342 4.49 5.80 12.45
N VAL A 343 5.54 6.13 13.21
CA VAL A 343 6.78 6.72 12.68
C VAL A 343 7.41 5.81 11.63
N THR A 344 7.51 4.51 11.93
CA THR A 344 8.07 3.50 11.01
C THR A 344 7.26 3.42 9.72
N ARG A 345 5.94 3.23 9.81
CA ARG A 345 5.05 3.12 8.64
C ARG A 345 5.09 4.38 7.79
N ALA A 346 4.97 5.55 8.40
CA ALA A 346 5.02 6.82 7.70
C ALA A 346 6.38 7.01 6.99
N SER A 347 7.49 6.75 7.68
CA SER A 347 8.83 6.91 7.09
C SER A 347 9.07 5.99 5.90
N VAL A 348 8.70 4.71 6.02
CA VAL A 348 8.82 3.73 4.93
C VAL A 348 7.94 4.12 3.74
N GLY A 349 6.67 4.45 4.01
CA GLY A 349 5.72 4.85 2.96
C GLY A 349 6.15 6.13 2.24
N LEU A 350 6.56 7.17 2.98
CA LEU A 350 7.04 8.42 2.38
C LEU A 350 8.31 8.21 1.54
N LEU A 351 9.30 7.45 2.03
CA LEU A 351 10.51 7.14 1.27
C LEU A 351 10.20 6.35 -0.01
N GLY A 352 9.28 5.38 0.07
CA GLY A 352 8.79 4.65 -1.10
C GLY A 352 8.14 5.59 -2.13
N CYS A 353 7.27 6.49 -1.67
CA CYS A 353 6.65 7.49 -2.54
C CYS A 353 7.68 8.43 -3.16
N TYR A 354 8.69 8.90 -2.41
CA TYR A 354 9.74 9.74 -2.97
C TYR A 354 10.53 9.05 -4.07
N ARG A 355 10.88 7.77 -3.89
CA ARG A 355 11.56 6.98 -4.92
C ARG A 355 10.70 6.83 -6.18
N ASP A 356 9.42 6.52 -6.04
CA ASP A 356 8.51 6.33 -7.18
C ASP A 356 8.17 7.63 -7.91
N PHE A 357 7.93 8.74 -7.20
CA PHE A 357 7.51 10.01 -7.79
C PHE A 357 8.67 10.87 -8.30
N PHE A 358 9.81 10.84 -7.63
CA PHE A 358 10.96 11.70 -7.96
C PHE A 358 12.06 10.95 -8.71
N GLY A 359 12.17 9.63 -8.54
CA GLY A 359 13.23 8.85 -9.18
C GLY A 359 14.64 9.24 -8.74
N ILE A 360 14.78 9.91 -7.59
CA ILE A 360 16.07 10.35 -7.05
C ILE A 360 16.75 9.17 -6.36
N SER A 361 18.00 8.93 -6.71
CA SER A 361 18.88 7.93 -6.08
C SER A 361 20.32 8.40 -5.87
N HIS A 362 20.65 9.60 -6.36
CA HIS A 362 21.97 10.22 -6.33
C HIS A 362 21.79 11.73 -6.61
N GLY A 363 22.86 12.51 -6.48
CA GLY A 363 22.86 13.95 -6.70
C GLY A 363 22.85 14.77 -5.40
N ALA A 364 22.62 16.07 -5.53
CA ALA A 364 22.70 17.01 -4.41
C ALA A 364 21.41 17.82 -4.23
N GLY A 365 20.98 18.00 -2.98
CA GLY A 365 19.78 18.76 -2.64
C GLY A 365 20.07 20.11 -1.99
N LEU A 366 19.61 21.18 -2.61
CA LEU A 366 19.59 22.52 -2.03
C LEU A 366 18.26 22.74 -1.29
N PHE A 367 18.27 22.62 0.04
CA PHE A 367 17.10 22.79 0.89
C PHE A 367 16.96 24.26 1.29
N LEU A 368 16.00 24.94 0.67
CA LEU A 368 15.60 26.32 0.96
C LEU A 368 14.66 26.37 2.18
N CYS A 369 15.08 25.74 3.28
CA CYS A 369 14.41 25.73 4.57
C CYS A 369 15.43 25.53 5.70
N PRO A 370 15.02 25.74 6.97
CA PRO A 370 15.84 25.40 8.13
C PRO A 370 16.12 23.89 8.21
N SER A 371 17.17 23.52 8.92
CA SER A 371 17.47 22.10 9.21
C SER A 371 16.62 21.57 10.37
N THR A 372 16.50 20.24 10.48
CA THR A 372 15.88 19.60 11.65
C THR A 372 16.67 19.83 12.94
N ALA A 373 17.97 20.17 12.87
CA ALA A 373 18.75 20.53 14.04
C ALA A 373 18.35 21.91 14.60
N GLU A 374 17.95 22.83 13.72
CA GLU A 374 17.49 24.18 14.13
C GLU A 374 16.02 24.18 14.58
N ILE A 375 15.15 23.46 13.87
CA ILE A 375 13.71 23.43 14.17
C ILE A 375 13.18 21.98 14.18
N PRO A 376 13.52 21.20 15.23
CA PRO A 376 13.29 19.75 15.26
C PRO A 376 11.83 19.35 15.26
N GLU A 377 10.91 20.22 15.69
CA GLU A 377 9.48 19.90 15.84
C GLU A 377 8.64 20.26 14.60
N MET A 378 9.19 21.00 13.63
CA MET A 378 8.43 21.50 12.48
C MET A 378 8.19 20.39 11.44
N GLY A 379 6.92 20.05 11.22
CA GLY A 379 6.53 18.92 10.36
C GLY A 379 7.07 18.99 8.92
N MET A 380 7.00 20.16 8.29
CA MET A 380 7.50 20.34 6.91
C MET A 380 9.01 20.05 6.79
N VAL A 381 9.80 20.49 7.76
CA VAL A 381 11.26 20.27 7.79
C VAL A 381 11.56 18.79 7.98
N LYS A 382 10.80 18.08 8.83
CA LYS A 382 10.93 16.62 8.97
C LYS A 382 10.63 15.88 7.65
N VAL A 383 9.57 16.28 6.94
CA VAL A 383 9.17 15.69 5.65
C VAL A 383 10.25 15.91 4.57
N PHE A 384 10.83 17.12 4.50
CA PHE A 384 11.96 17.38 3.63
C PHE A 384 13.22 16.62 4.04
N ASN A 385 13.50 16.50 5.34
CA ASN A 385 14.71 15.83 5.81
C ASN A 385 14.76 14.36 5.39
N LEU A 386 13.62 13.68 5.22
CA LEU A 386 13.58 12.32 4.66
C LEU A 386 14.15 12.23 3.23
N LEU A 387 14.06 13.30 2.42
CA LEU A 387 14.66 13.33 1.08
C LEU A 387 16.19 13.30 1.12
N THR A 388 16.81 13.74 2.21
CA THR A 388 18.28 13.76 2.31
C THR A 388 18.87 12.36 2.23
N GLY A 389 18.13 11.33 2.68
CA GLY A 389 18.54 9.92 2.56
C GLY A 389 18.54 9.36 1.14
N LEU A 390 18.10 10.14 0.13
CA LEU A 390 18.12 9.76 -1.29
C LEU A 390 19.22 10.50 -2.08
N LEU A 391 19.99 11.37 -1.41
CA LEU A 391 20.95 12.29 -2.03
C LEU A 391 22.38 12.00 -1.53
N ASP A 392 23.37 12.25 -2.37
CA ASP A 392 24.80 12.10 -2.05
C ASP A 392 25.31 13.28 -1.20
N ASP A 393 24.76 14.47 -1.41
CA ASP A 393 25.09 15.69 -0.67
C ASP A 393 23.84 16.58 -0.50
N HIS A 394 23.84 17.43 0.52
CA HIS A 394 22.78 18.39 0.71
C HIS A 394 23.24 19.62 1.51
N SER A 395 22.50 20.71 1.40
CA SER A 395 22.72 21.90 2.22
C SER A 395 21.39 22.55 2.57
N TYR A 396 21.24 22.97 3.83
CA TYR A 396 20.14 23.80 4.32
C TYR A 396 20.57 25.27 4.31
N LEU A 397 19.78 26.12 3.65
CA LEU A 397 20.16 27.50 3.29
C LEU A 397 19.37 28.57 4.07
N VAL A 398 18.46 28.16 4.94
CA VAL A 398 17.88 29.06 5.93
C VAL A 398 18.52 28.74 7.27
N ARG A 399 19.18 29.73 7.87
CA ARG A 399 19.81 29.63 9.19
C ARG A 399 19.43 30.84 10.02
N ASP A 400 19.12 30.64 11.29
CA ASP A 400 18.64 31.71 12.18
C ASP A 400 17.46 32.52 11.61
N TYR A 401 16.62 31.85 10.81
CA TYR A 401 15.50 32.45 10.08
C TYR A 401 15.92 33.57 9.11
N SER A 402 17.13 33.47 8.55
CA SER A 402 17.63 34.32 7.48
C SER A 402 17.91 33.47 6.24
N PHE A 403 17.56 33.98 5.06
CA PHE A 403 17.83 33.34 3.78
C PHE A 403 18.79 34.18 2.95
N HIS A 404 19.97 33.63 2.66
CA HIS A 404 21.03 34.27 1.87
C HIS A 404 21.11 33.64 0.47
N PRO A 405 20.54 34.29 -0.57
CA PRO A 405 20.43 33.70 -1.90
C PRO A 405 21.78 33.57 -2.64
N ASP A 406 22.77 34.38 -2.25
CA ASP A 406 24.15 34.31 -2.70
C ASP A 406 24.85 33.01 -2.25
N GLU A 407 24.63 32.57 -1.01
CA GLU A 407 25.11 31.26 -0.53
C GLU A 407 24.44 30.10 -1.27
N ALA A 408 23.13 30.21 -1.53
CA ALA A 408 22.39 29.24 -2.32
C ALA A 408 22.98 29.08 -3.73
N LEU A 409 23.28 30.20 -4.39
CA LEU A 409 23.93 30.20 -5.71
C LEU A 409 25.35 29.60 -5.66
N ALA A 410 26.15 29.98 -4.66
CA ALA A 410 27.50 29.45 -4.48
C ALA A 410 27.49 27.91 -4.29
N ARG A 411 26.52 27.38 -3.54
CA ARG A 411 26.35 25.93 -3.38
C ARG A 411 25.94 25.24 -4.67
N LEU A 412 24.99 25.77 -5.43
CA LEU A 412 24.61 25.20 -6.72
C LEU A 412 25.78 25.20 -7.72
N ARG A 413 26.62 26.24 -7.73
CA ARG A 413 27.84 26.29 -8.56
C ARG A 413 28.92 25.30 -8.08
N HIS A 414 29.02 25.05 -6.78
CA HIS A 414 29.98 24.08 -6.24
C HIS A 414 29.74 22.65 -6.74
N TRP A 415 28.47 22.28 -6.94
CA TRP A 415 28.06 20.97 -7.45
C TRP A 415 28.00 20.87 -8.98
N GLU A 416 28.16 21.99 -9.69
CA GLU A 416 28.09 22.03 -11.15
C GLU A 416 29.13 21.10 -11.80
N GLY A 417 28.68 20.27 -12.74
CA GLY A 417 29.51 19.26 -13.40
C GLY A 417 29.95 18.09 -12.51
N ARG A 418 29.50 18.03 -11.25
CA ARG A 418 29.86 16.98 -10.28
C ARG A 418 28.67 16.14 -9.84
N MET A 419 27.50 16.76 -9.66
CA MET A 419 26.28 16.13 -9.15
C MET A 419 25.04 16.76 -9.80
N THR A 420 23.96 15.99 -9.98
CA THR A 420 22.65 16.53 -10.35
C THR A 420 22.11 17.42 -9.24
N ARG A 421 21.72 18.66 -9.56
CA ARG A 421 21.36 19.68 -8.55
C ARG A 421 19.84 19.81 -8.39
N HIS A 422 19.28 19.38 -7.27
CA HIS A 422 17.85 19.53 -6.97
C HIS A 422 17.61 20.71 -6.02
N ILE A 423 16.46 21.38 -6.15
CA ILE A 423 16.02 22.44 -5.23
C ILE A 423 14.79 21.94 -4.46
N VAL A 424 14.82 22.06 -3.15
CA VAL A 424 13.74 21.60 -2.27
C VAL A 424 13.36 22.73 -1.33
N GLY A 425 12.07 23.03 -1.19
CA GLY A 425 11.64 24.02 -0.19
C GLY A 425 10.23 24.58 -0.39
N PRO A 426 9.79 25.49 0.48
CA PRO A 426 8.49 26.14 0.34
C PRO A 426 8.41 26.97 -0.95
N PRO A 427 7.27 26.98 -1.66
CA PRO A 427 7.14 27.70 -2.93
C PRO A 427 7.57 29.18 -2.86
N PHE A 428 7.27 29.88 -1.75
CA PHE A 428 7.60 31.30 -1.60
C PHE A 428 9.11 31.56 -1.49
N ILE A 429 9.89 30.67 -0.85
CA ILE A 429 11.36 30.83 -0.73
C ILE A 429 12.02 30.50 -2.05
N VAL A 430 11.55 29.46 -2.76
CA VAL A 430 12.02 29.15 -4.12
C VAL A 430 11.73 30.34 -5.06
N ALA A 431 10.55 30.94 -4.96
CA ALA A 431 10.21 32.14 -5.73
C ALA A 431 11.07 33.36 -5.35
N ARG A 432 11.41 33.53 -4.07
CA ARG A 432 12.35 34.57 -3.59
C ARG A 432 13.75 34.36 -4.16
N PHE A 433 14.23 33.12 -4.22
CA PHE A 433 15.49 32.78 -4.86
C PHE A 433 15.48 33.10 -6.36
N MET A 434 14.44 32.68 -7.09
CA MET A 434 14.29 33.02 -8.52
C MET A 434 14.20 34.54 -8.75
N ARG A 435 13.51 35.28 -7.88
CA ARG A 435 13.46 36.75 -7.95
C ARG A 435 14.84 37.38 -7.79
N TYR A 436 15.67 36.85 -6.88
CA TYR A 436 17.05 37.30 -6.74
C TYR A 436 17.84 37.08 -8.04
N LEU A 437 17.74 35.89 -8.64
CA LEU A 437 18.39 35.61 -9.93
C LEU A 437 17.94 36.57 -11.03
N GLU A 438 16.64 36.88 -11.08
CA GLU A 438 16.06 37.84 -12.03
C GLU A 438 16.58 39.27 -11.82
N LEU A 439 16.62 39.76 -10.58
CA LEU A 439 17.09 41.12 -10.24
C LEU A 439 18.58 41.31 -10.52
N GLU A 440 19.38 40.28 -10.26
CA GLU A 440 20.83 40.28 -10.50
C GLU A 440 21.19 39.88 -11.95
N ALA A 441 20.19 39.63 -12.81
CA ALA A 441 20.35 39.16 -14.19
C ALA A 441 21.24 37.90 -14.31
N ILE A 442 21.12 36.99 -13.34
CA ILE A 442 21.85 35.73 -13.28
C ILE A 442 21.02 34.63 -13.97
N SER A 443 21.55 34.07 -15.05
CA SER A 443 21.03 32.84 -15.66
C SER A 443 21.78 31.64 -15.08
N LEU A 444 21.06 30.68 -14.50
CA LEU A 444 21.63 29.46 -13.95
C LEU A 444 20.95 28.26 -14.59
N THR A 445 21.64 27.49 -15.42
CA THR A 445 21.05 26.27 -15.98
C THR A 445 21.36 25.08 -15.08
N LEU A 446 20.33 24.50 -14.47
CA LEU A 446 20.43 23.25 -13.72
C LEU A 446 20.49 22.05 -14.68
N ASP A 447 20.79 20.88 -14.13
CA ASP A 447 20.95 19.65 -14.90
C ASP A 447 19.59 19.17 -15.45
N PRO A 448 19.54 18.46 -16.60
CA PRO A 448 18.25 18.05 -17.20
C PRO A 448 17.36 17.19 -16.29
N GLU A 449 17.99 16.44 -15.38
CA GLU A 449 17.31 15.57 -14.41
C GLU A 449 16.99 16.28 -13.08
N SER A 450 17.40 17.54 -12.92
CA SER A 450 17.12 18.35 -11.74
C SER A 450 15.62 18.49 -11.49
N LEU A 451 15.25 18.55 -10.21
CA LEU A 451 13.87 18.69 -9.75
C LEU A 451 13.75 19.91 -8.86
N ILE A 452 12.60 20.58 -8.95
CA ILE A 452 12.15 21.54 -7.93
C ILE A 452 11.03 20.88 -7.15
N ILE A 453 11.26 20.55 -5.88
CA ILE A 453 10.30 19.85 -5.01
C ILE A 453 9.80 20.82 -3.94
N MET A 454 8.49 21.01 -3.89
CA MET A 454 7.83 21.96 -3.00
C MET A 454 6.85 21.28 -2.06
N LEU A 455 6.71 21.86 -0.87
CA LEU A 455 5.67 21.52 0.10
C LEU A 455 5.30 22.78 0.87
N GLY A 456 4.01 22.92 1.15
CA GLY A 456 3.47 24.06 1.89
C GLY A 456 2.70 25.03 0.98
N GLY A 457 2.03 25.99 1.62
CA GLY A 457 1.14 26.92 0.92
C GLY A 457 1.83 28.20 0.44
N TRP A 458 1.23 28.82 -0.57
CA TRP A 458 1.37 30.24 -0.89
C TRP A 458 0.42 31.01 0.03
N LYS A 459 0.91 31.83 0.98
CA LYS A 459 0.01 32.61 1.84
C LYS A 459 0.50 34.03 2.10
N GLN A 460 -0.04 34.95 1.29
CA GLN A 460 -0.67 36.24 1.61
C GLN A 460 -0.09 37.22 2.63
N TYR A 461 1.00 36.98 3.35
CA TYR A 461 1.51 38.02 4.25
C TYR A 461 2.02 39.25 3.49
N THR A 462 2.39 39.07 2.21
CA THR A 462 2.95 40.12 1.36
C THR A 462 2.15 40.45 0.10
N GLY A 463 1.09 39.69 -0.24
CA GLY A 463 0.36 39.84 -1.51
C GLY A 463 1.16 39.46 -2.77
N ARG A 464 2.36 38.86 -2.63
CA ARG A 464 3.31 38.55 -3.71
C ARG A 464 3.21 37.12 -4.25
N SER A 465 2.10 36.42 -4.02
CA SER A 465 1.92 35.06 -4.55
C SER A 465 1.86 35.10 -6.08
N ILE A 466 2.64 34.24 -6.74
CA ILE A 466 2.59 34.08 -8.19
C ILE A 466 1.77 32.85 -8.55
N SER A 467 1.19 32.85 -9.76
CA SER A 467 0.44 31.70 -10.24
C SER A 467 1.36 30.49 -10.48
N ARG A 468 0.81 29.27 -10.50
CA ARG A 468 1.57 28.06 -10.89
C ARG A 468 2.20 28.20 -12.28
N ALA A 469 1.48 28.81 -13.23
CA ALA A 469 2.00 29.05 -14.58
C ALA A 469 3.21 29.99 -14.55
N GLU A 470 3.09 31.14 -13.88
CA GLU A 470 4.19 32.09 -13.73
C GLU A 470 5.40 31.48 -13.00
N PHE A 471 5.18 30.65 -11.99
CA PHE A 471 6.25 29.93 -11.30
C PHE A 471 7.01 29.01 -12.27
N ASN A 472 6.27 28.22 -13.06
CA ASN A 472 6.86 27.30 -14.03
C ASN A 472 7.66 28.06 -15.09
N ASP A 473 7.12 29.15 -15.64
CA ASP A 473 7.79 29.97 -16.65
C ASP A 473 9.09 30.59 -16.11
N LYS A 474 9.07 31.06 -14.85
CA LYS A 474 10.27 31.58 -14.17
C LYS A 474 11.31 30.49 -13.95
N ALA A 475 10.90 29.31 -13.48
CA ALA A 475 11.82 28.19 -13.27
C ALA A 475 12.44 27.71 -14.59
N GLU A 476 11.67 27.66 -15.67
CA GLU A 476 12.19 27.28 -16.99
C GLU A 476 13.18 28.32 -17.52
N ARG A 477 12.84 29.61 -17.43
CA ARG A 477 13.70 30.72 -17.90
C ARG A 477 14.98 30.88 -17.08
N LEU A 478 14.88 30.86 -15.75
CA LEU A 478 15.97 31.25 -14.85
C LEU A 478 16.81 30.06 -14.37
N LEU A 479 16.19 28.87 -14.30
CA LEU A 479 16.81 27.65 -13.77
C LEU A 479 16.98 26.55 -14.84
N GLY A 480 16.40 26.70 -16.04
CA GLY A 480 16.41 25.66 -17.08
C GLY A 480 15.55 24.43 -16.77
N ILE A 481 14.63 24.53 -15.79
CA ILE A 481 13.82 23.40 -15.34
C ILE A 481 12.46 23.38 -16.06
N HIS A 482 12.22 22.36 -16.87
CA HIS A 482 10.94 22.19 -17.53
C HIS A 482 9.80 21.94 -16.52
N ARG A 483 8.59 22.42 -16.80
CA ARG A 483 7.41 22.30 -15.91
C ARG A 483 7.08 20.89 -15.43
N THR A 484 7.46 19.85 -16.19
CA THR A 484 7.28 18.44 -15.81
C THR A 484 8.31 17.95 -14.81
N ARG A 485 9.26 18.76 -14.37
CA ARG A 485 10.26 18.49 -13.31
C ARG A 485 10.03 19.35 -12.05
N ILE A 486 8.94 20.11 -12.04
CA ILE A 486 8.48 20.86 -10.88
C ILE A 486 7.41 20.01 -10.20
N ARG A 487 7.55 19.80 -8.89
CA ARG A 487 6.72 18.91 -8.07
C ARG A 487 6.24 19.66 -6.84
N ASP A 488 4.94 19.61 -6.59
CA ASP A 488 4.33 20.11 -5.36
C ASP A 488 3.78 18.97 -4.52
N MET A 489 3.75 19.16 -3.22
CA MET A 489 3.19 18.20 -2.27
C MET A 489 2.15 18.88 -1.39
N TYR A 490 1.11 18.13 -1.02
CA TYR A 490 0.06 18.57 -0.11
C TYR A 490 -0.04 17.61 1.08
N GLY A 491 -0.15 18.17 2.28
CA GLY A 491 -0.30 17.40 3.51
C GLY A 491 -0.51 18.32 4.70
N MET A 492 -0.74 17.73 5.87
CA MET A 492 -0.92 18.43 7.13
C MET A 492 -0.24 17.67 8.27
N ILE A 493 0.07 18.35 9.38
CA ILE A 493 0.91 17.73 10.41
C ILE A 493 0.15 16.69 11.25
N GLU A 494 -1.17 16.85 11.34
CA GLU A 494 -2.11 15.98 12.04
C GLU A 494 -2.35 14.67 11.26
N SER A 495 -1.90 14.56 10.02
CA SER A 495 -2.00 13.33 9.21
C SER A 495 -0.62 12.87 8.77
N ASN A 496 -0.46 11.59 8.42
CA ASN A 496 0.71 11.10 7.68
C ASN A 496 0.50 11.15 6.16
N MET A 497 -0.69 11.54 5.71
CA MET A 497 -0.99 11.70 4.29
C MET A 497 -0.14 12.82 3.68
N LEU A 498 0.60 12.45 2.63
CA LEU A 498 1.33 13.37 1.79
C LEU A 498 0.99 13.07 0.33
N ALA A 499 0.15 13.90 -0.27
CA ALA A 499 -0.19 13.78 -1.68
C ALA A 499 0.90 14.43 -2.54
N ILE A 500 1.48 13.68 -3.48
CA ILE A 500 2.64 14.12 -4.29
C ILE A 500 2.20 14.37 -5.74
N GLU A 501 2.61 15.49 -6.33
CA GLU A 501 2.38 15.75 -7.75
C GLU A 501 3.16 14.80 -8.65
N CYS A 502 2.53 14.29 -9.70
CA CYS A 502 3.23 13.66 -10.82
C CYS A 502 3.71 14.71 -11.84
N GLU A 503 4.34 14.26 -12.93
CA GLU A 503 4.80 15.05 -14.07
C GLU A 503 3.69 15.84 -14.78
N HIS A 504 2.43 15.46 -14.57
CA HIS A 504 1.25 16.16 -15.07
C HIS A 504 0.63 17.13 -14.04
N GLN A 505 1.35 17.42 -12.94
CA GLN A 505 0.92 18.35 -11.88
C GLN A 505 -0.42 17.93 -11.22
N ARG A 506 -0.61 16.61 -11.07
CA ARG A 506 -1.74 16.00 -10.36
C ARG A 506 -1.25 15.43 -9.04
N LYS A 507 -1.79 15.89 -7.91
CA LYS A 507 -1.42 15.42 -6.56
C LYS A 507 -2.09 14.10 -6.26
N HIS A 508 -1.34 13.01 -6.30
CA HIS A 508 -1.84 11.67 -6.01
C HIS A 508 -1.95 11.43 -4.51
N VAL A 509 -3.11 10.97 -4.06
CA VAL A 509 -3.33 10.51 -2.69
C VAL A 509 -2.60 9.17 -2.50
N PRO A 510 -1.88 8.96 -1.39
CA PRO A 510 -1.21 7.69 -1.12
C PRO A 510 -2.19 6.50 -1.09
N PRO A 511 -1.74 5.28 -1.45
CA PRO A 511 -2.63 4.11 -1.63
C PRO A 511 -3.27 3.59 -0.34
N TRP A 512 -2.80 4.05 0.83
CA TRP A 512 -3.34 3.74 2.16
C TRP A 512 -4.19 4.88 2.75
N CYS A 513 -4.46 5.93 1.96
CA CYS A 513 -5.28 7.06 2.37
C CYS A 513 -6.53 7.19 1.50
N TYR A 514 -7.65 7.58 2.12
CA TYR A 514 -8.86 7.99 1.43
C TYR A 514 -9.14 9.47 1.71
N VAL A 515 -9.33 10.25 0.66
CA VAL A 515 -9.75 11.65 0.75
C VAL A 515 -11.24 11.73 0.43
N SER A 516 -12.01 12.20 1.40
CA SER A 516 -13.45 12.38 1.30
C SER A 516 -13.75 13.88 1.25
N ILE A 517 -14.51 14.32 0.25
CA ILE A 517 -14.93 15.72 0.17
C ILE A 517 -16.29 15.85 0.84
N ARG A 518 -16.38 16.65 1.89
CA ARG A 518 -17.61 16.82 2.70
C ARG A 518 -18.32 18.12 2.40
N ASP A 519 -19.64 18.11 2.50
CA ASP A 519 -20.40 19.33 2.44
C ASP A 519 -19.95 20.31 3.55
N ILE A 520 -20.00 21.61 3.25
CA ILE A 520 -19.52 22.63 4.18
C ILE A 520 -20.51 22.86 5.32
N ALA A 521 -21.80 22.81 5.02
CA ALA A 521 -22.88 23.00 5.98
C ALA A 521 -23.17 21.70 6.75
N ASP A 522 -23.06 20.54 6.09
CA ASP A 522 -23.25 19.23 6.70
C ASP A 522 -22.05 18.30 6.44
N PRO A 523 -21.06 18.26 7.36
CA PRO A 523 -19.88 17.42 7.20
C PRO A 523 -20.14 15.91 7.17
N THR A 524 -21.36 15.44 7.48
CA THR A 524 -21.71 14.02 7.39
C THR A 524 -21.95 13.59 5.93
N THR A 525 -22.37 14.52 5.08
CA THR A 525 -22.64 14.28 3.67
C THR A 525 -21.34 14.33 2.86
N GLU A 526 -21.03 13.23 2.17
CA GLU A 526 -19.96 13.16 1.17
C GLU A 526 -20.44 13.69 -0.19
N LEU A 527 -19.60 14.52 -0.80
CA LEU A 527 -19.79 15.06 -2.14
C LEU A 527 -19.06 14.20 -3.18
N GLY A 528 -19.65 14.11 -4.37
CA GLY A 528 -19.10 13.34 -5.47
C GLY A 528 -17.84 13.97 -6.09
N THR A 529 -17.21 13.19 -6.97
CA THR A 529 -15.99 13.58 -7.70
C THR A 529 -16.15 14.94 -8.40
N GLY A 530 -15.13 15.80 -8.27
CA GLY A 530 -15.10 17.14 -8.87
C GLY A 530 -15.96 18.19 -8.16
N GLN A 531 -16.71 17.84 -7.11
CA GLN A 531 -17.44 18.83 -6.30
C GLN A 531 -16.52 19.47 -5.25
N THR A 532 -16.71 20.78 -5.01
CA THR A 532 -15.91 21.52 -4.02
C THR A 532 -16.53 21.42 -2.63
N GLY A 533 -15.77 20.96 -1.66
CA GLY A 533 -16.21 20.85 -0.26
C GLY A 533 -15.04 20.87 0.73
N GLY A 534 -15.31 20.59 2.01
CA GLY A 534 -14.26 20.41 3.01
C GLY A 534 -13.47 19.12 2.78
N ILE A 535 -12.15 19.17 2.94
CA ILE A 535 -11.31 17.98 2.78
C ILE A 535 -11.31 17.20 4.10
N ALA A 536 -11.75 15.95 4.05
CA ALA A 536 -11.53 14.96 5.10
C ALA A 536 -10.50 13.92 4.64
N ILE A 537 -9.66 13.48 5.57
CA ILE A 537 -8.56 12.55 5.30
C ILE A 537 -8.72 11.36 6.22
N LEU A 538 -8.74 10.17 5.65
CA LEU A 538 -8.70 8.91 6.38
C LEU A 538 -7.34 8.26 6.09
N ASP A 539 -6.52 8.10 7.12
CA ASP A 539 -5.14 7.60 7.06
C ASP A 539 -5.02 6.27 7.82
N ALA A 540 -4.70 5.19 7.10
CA ALA A 540 -4.57 3.86 7.70
C ALA A 540 -3.25 3.62 8.46
N LEU A 541 -2.27 4.54 8.37
CA LEU A 541 -0.94 4.30 8.94
C LEU A 541 -0.88 4.57 10.43
N ASN A 542 -1.70 5.50 10.91
CA ASN A 542 -1.61 6.02 12.26
C ASN A 542 -2.17 5.02 13.26
N THR A 543 -1.35 4.62 14.23
CA THR A 543 -1.78 3.82 15.40
C THR A 543 -1.82 4.65 16.66
N ALA A 544 -1.12 5.79 16.69
CA ALA A 544 -1.04 6.66 17.87
C ALA A 544 -2.36 7.34 18.20
N TYR A 545 -3.16 7.70 17.18
CA TYR A 545 -4.49 8.30 17.32
C TYR A 545 -5.32 8.07 16.04
N PRO A 546 -6.67 8.19 16.09
CA PRO A 546 -7.52 7.96 14.92
C PRO A 546 -7.16 8.92 13.78
N GLY A 547 -6.61 8.37 12.69
CA GLY A 547 -6.20 9.10 11.49
C GLY A 547 -7.36 9.57 10.60
N PHE A 548 -8.57 9.70 11.13
CA PHE A 548 -9.79 10.04 10.39
C PHE A 548 -10.18 11.49 10.72
N LEU A 549 -9.72 12.42 9.88
CA LEU A 549 -9.64 13.83 10.23
C LEU A 549 -10.47 14.70 9.29
N LEU A 550 -11.24 15.62 9.87
CA LEU A 550 -11.87 16.71 9.13
C LEU A 550 -10.94 17.93 9.18
N SER A 551 -10.38 18.31 8.02
CA SER A 551 -9.47 19.44 7.92
C SER A 551 -10.21 20.78 7.81
N ASP A 552 -9.47 21.87 8.03
CA ASP A 552 -9.93 23.24 7.73
C ASP A 552 -9.78 23.60 6.24
N ASP A 553 -9.36 22.66 5.39
CA ASP A 553 -9.11 22.89 3.98
C ASP A 553 -10.36 22.61 3.12
N VAL A 554 -10.46 23.32 2.00
CA VAL A 554 -11.51 23.20 1.00
C VAL A 554 -10.87 22.83 -0.32
N GLY A 555 -11.42 21.84 -1.00
CA GLY A 555 -10.88 21.33 -2.25
C GLY A 555 -11.83 20.38 -2.95
N GLU A 556 -11.28 19.69 -3.93
CA GLU A 556 -11.94 18.70 -4.77
C GLU A 556 -11.09 17.42 -4.78
N VAL A 557 -11.74 16.29 -5.03
CA VAL A 557 -11.07 15.03 -5.32
C VAL A 557 -11.54 14.52 -6.68
N ASP A 558 -10.58 14.06 -7.47
CA ASP A 558 -10.80 13.33 -8.70
C ASP A 558 -10.37 11.88 -8.48
N GLU A 559 -11.05 10.91 -9.09
CA GLU A 559 -10.69 9.50 -9.00
C GLU A 559 -10.62 8.87 -10.40
N GLY A 560 -9.58 8.09 -10.67
CA GLY A 560 -9.42 7.37 -11.92
C GLY A 560 -7.96 7.14 -12.32
N THR A 561 -7.74 6.76 -13.56
CA THR A 561 -6.38 6.56 -14.10
C THR A 561 -5.82 7.89 -14.60
N CYS A 562 -4.74 8.34 -13.97
CA CYS A 562 -3.97 9.50 -14.40
C CYS A 562 -3.11 9.17 -15.62
N ARG A 563 -2.75 10.20 -16.39
CA ARG A 563 -1.86 10.06 -17.57
C ARG A 563 -0.47 9.51 -17.23
N CYS A 564 -0.03 9.63 -15.99
CA CYS A 564 1.22 9.03 -15.50
C CYS A 564 1.11 7.51 -15.24
N GLY A 565 -0.05 6.90 -15.53
CA GLY A 565 -0.32 5.47 -15.32
C GLY A 565 -0.79 5.12 -13.91
N ARG A 566 -0.72 6.05 -12.95
CA ARG A 566 -1.21 5.83 -11.58
C ARG A 566 -2.74 5.92 -11.50
N THR A 567 -3.36 5.01 -10.78
CA THR A 567 -4.79 4.93 -10.45
C THR A 567 -5.07 5.58 -9.08
N GLY A 568 -6.34 5.59 -8.68
CA GLY A 568 -6.79 6.08 -7.37
C GLY A 568 -7.15 7.56 -7.35
N GLN A 569 -7.13 8.16 -6.16
CA GLN A 569 -7.56 9.54 -5.93
C GLN A 569 -6.44 10.54 -6.21
N THR A 570 -6.82 11.68 -6.76
CA THR A 570 -5.98 12.88 -6.83
C THR A 570 -6.71 14.06 -6.19
N VAL A 571 -6.01 14.84 -5.38
CA VAL A 571 -6.61 15.92 -4.58
C VAL A 571 -6.22 17.29 -5.11
N HIS A 572 -7.19 18.19 -5.19
CA HIS A 572 -6.97 19.58 -5.58
C HIS A 572 -7.38 20.53 -4.44
N PHE A 573 -6.38 21.05 -3.72
CA PHE A 573 -6.59 22.09 -2.71
C PHE A 573 -7.01 23.42 -3.37
N ARG A 574 -8.06 24.05 -2.86
CA ARG A 574 -8.54 25.37 -3.31
C ARG A 574 -8.19 26.48 -2.33
N ARG A 575 -8.60 26.32 -1.06
CA ARG A 575 -8.49 27.36 -0.01
C ARG A 575 -8.69 26.75 1.37
N ARG A 576 -8.56 27.54 2.44
CA ARG A 576 -9.08 27.17 3.77
C ARG A 576 -10.49 27.68 4.02
N ARG A 577 -11.25 27.05 4.92
CA ARG A 577 -12.51 27.56 5.47
C ARG A 577 -12.27 28.90 6.19
N HIS A 578 -13.25 29.80 6.15
CA HIS A 578 -13.15 31.17 6.69
C HIS A 578 -12.96 31.14 8.22
N GLY A 579 -12.05 31.96 8.76
CA GLY A 579 -11.86 32.15 10.21
C GLY A 579 -10.80 31.27 10.90
N ALA A 580 -10.23 30.26 10.23
CA ALA A 580 -9.11 29.48 10.79
C ALA A 580 -7.77 30.23 10.62
N GLU A 581 -7.27 30.78 11.71
CA GLU A 581 -6.10 31.67 11.79
C GLU A 581 -4.78 31.11 11.20
N LEU A 582 -3.88 32.05 10.87
CA LEU A 582 -2.55 31.87 10.28
C LEU A 582 -1.62 30.99 11.14
N GLY A 583 -1.24 29.81 10.65
CA GLY A 583 -0.30 28.92 11.35
C GLY A 583 0.27 27.75 10.55
N CYS A 584 0.52 27.91 9.24
CA CYS A 584 1.26 26.89 8.48
C CYS A 584 2.77 27.11 8.64
N CYS A 585 3.56 26.03 8.62
CA CYS A 585 5.02 26.07 8.70
C CYS A 585 5.64 27.08 7.72
N ALA A 586 5.18 27.09 6.46
CA ALA A 586 5.61 28.04 5.44
C ALA A 586 5.35 29.52 5.82
N VAL A 587 4.16 29.82 6.36
CA VAL A 587 3.78 31.19 6.79
C VAL A 587 4.61 31.66 7.96
N SER A 588 4.93 30.76 8.89
CA SER A 588 5.78 31.10 10.03
C SER A 588 7.19 31.43 9.56
N ILE A 589 7.77 30.62 8.68
CA ILE A 589 9.08 30.94 8.09
C ILE A 589 9.03 32.30 7.37
N GLU A 590 7.99 32.59 6.58
CA GLU A 590 7.79 33.89 5.90
C GLU A 590 7.70 35.06 6.90
N LYS A 591 6.84 34.96 7.92
CA LYS A 591 6.70 35.99 8.97
C LYS A 591 8.00 36.25 9.73
N TYR A 592 8.74 35.19 10.07
CA TYR A 592 9.99 35.32 10.83
C TYR A 592 11.09 35.97 9.98
N LEU A 593 11.24 35.57 8.71
CA LEU A 593 12.15 36.21 7.75
C LEU A 593 11.86 37.71 7.64
N ASP A 594 10.59 38.08 7.44
CA ASP A 594 10.20 39.49 7.25
C ASP A 594 10.34 40.32 8.53
N SER A 595 10.04 39.75 9.72
CA SER A 595 10.15 40.48 11.00
C SER A 595 11.58 40.87 11.38
N ARG A 596 12.60 40.21 10.81
CA ARG A 596 14.01 40.59 10.97
C ARG A 596 14.52 41.54 9.86
N GLU A 597 13.78 41.71 8.77
CA GLU A 597 14.06 42.74 7.75
C GLU A 597 13.51 44.12 8.13
N VAL A 598 12.63 44.22 9.14
CA VAL A 598 12.10 45.50 9.66
C VAL A 598 13.04 46.10 10.72
N VAL A 599 14.20 46.63 10.30
CA VAL A 599 14.81 47.88 10.83
C VAL A 599 15.75 48.39 9.72
N THR A 600 15.47 49.44 8.94
CA THR A 600 15.42 50.86 9.34
C THR A 600 14.69 51.63 8.22
N GLU A 601 13.41 51.96 8.38
CA GLU A 601 12.87 53.14 7.70
C GLU A 601 13.44 54.37 8.42
N CYS A 602 14.60 54.79 7.93
CA CYS A 602 15.09 56.16 7.85
C CYS A 602 14.43 57.19 8.80
N GLU A 603 15.10 57.51 9.92
CA GLU A 603 15.02 58.86 10.50
C GLU A 603 15.69 59.85 9.53
N LEU A 604 15.00 60.23 8.46
CA LEU A 604 15.22 61.53 7.85
C LEU A 604 14.50 62.55 8.73
N ALA A 605 15.19 62.96 9.79
CA ALA A 605 14.84 64.15 10.55
C ALA A 605 14.86 65.36 9.60
N GLN A 606 13.67 65.74 9.17
CA GLN A 606 13.19 67.11 8.95
C GLN A 606 14.28 68.14 8.63
N THR A 607 14.43 68.43 7.34
CA THR A 607 14.94 69.73 6.90
C THR A 607 14.02 70.82 7.43
N SER A 608 14.49 71.54 8.44
CA SER A 608 13.86 72.74 8.95
C SER A 608 13.93 73.84 7.89
N ARG A 609 12.77 74.17 7.32
CA ARG A 609 12.55 75.51 6.75
C ARG A 609 12.27 76.49 7.88
N ARG A 610 13.11 77.52 8.01
CA ARG A 610 12.91 78.89 8.55
C ARG A 610 14.33 79.41 8.89
N ALA A 611 14.84 80.53 8.41
CA ALA A 611 14.30 81.69 7.71
C ALA A 611 15.38 82.27 6.79
#